data_AF-A0A2W2LRE9-F1
#
_entry.id   AF-A0A2W2LRE9-F1
#
_cell.length_a   1.000
_cell.length_b   1.000
_cell.length_c   1.000
_cell.angle_alpha   90.00
_cell.angle_beta   90.00
_cell.angle_gamma   90.00
#
_symmetry.space_group_name_H-M   'P 1'
#
loop_
_entity.id
_entity.type
_entity.pdbx_description
1 polymer ?
#
loop_
_entity_poly.entity_id
_entity_poly.type
_entity_poly.pdbx_seq_one_letter_code
_entity_poly.pdbx_strand_id
1 'polypeptide(L)' 'EPPPPVRHPLRNCDTCDRGYRGPDPRNCRDCRELRQPTPTAS' A
#
# COMPACT_ATOMS: atom_id res chain seq x y z
N GLU A 1 -12.73 -24.22 6.65
CA GLU A 1 -12.97 -23.08 5.74
C GLU A 1 -11.72 -22.18 5.61
N PRO A 2 -11.56 -21.38 4.54
CA PRO A 2 -10.53 -20.34 4.50
C PRO A 2 -10.83 -19.22 5.53
N PRO A 3 -9.79 -18.51 6.03
CA PRO A 3 -10.00 -17.41 6.95
C PRO A 3 -10.76 -16.26 6.29
N PRO A 4 -11.51 -15.45 7.07
CA PRO A 4 -12.18 -14.29 6.53
C PRO A 4 -11.16 -13.28 5.98
N PRO A 5 -11.51 -12.55 4.90
CA PRO A 5 -10.62 -11.56 4.31
C PRO A 5 -10.32 -10.42 5.30
N VAL A 6 -9.05 -10.07 5.44
CA VAL A 6 -8.61 -8.96 6.29
C VAL A 6 -9.07 -7.64 5.69
N ARG A 7 -9.86 -6.88 6.45
CA ARG A 7 -10.25 -5.51 6.10
C ARG A 7 -9.32 -4.52 6.77
N HIS A 8 -8.43 -3.92 5.99
CA HIS A 8 -7.57 -2.84 6.48
C HIS A 8 -8.38 -1.54 6.70
N PRO A 9 -8.06 -0.75 7.75
CA PRO A 9 -8.70 0.54 7.98
C PRO A 9 -8.41 1.53 6.85
N LEU A 10 -9.33 2.47 6.62
CA LEU A 10 -9.14 3.56 5.67
C LEU A 10 -8.21 4.61 6.27
N ARG A 11 -7.17 5.00 5.52
CA ARG A 11 -6.12 5.95 5.94
C ARG A 11 -5.75 6.84 4.76
N ASN A 12 -5.14 7.99 5.00
CA ASN A 12 -4.60 8.85 3.94
C ASN A 12 -3.14 8.52 3.68
N CYS A 13 -2.72 8.59 2.41
CA CYS A 13 -1.34 8.36 2.00
C CYS A 13 -0.46 9.57 2.34
N ASP A 14 0.66 9.36 3.05
CA ASP A 14 1.59 10.42 3.43
C ASP A 14 2.21 11.17 2.24
N THR A 15 2.18 10.58 1.03
CA THR A 15 2.80 11.15 -0.17
C THR A 15 1.83 11.91 -1.08
N CYS A 16 0.60 11.42 -1.25
CA CYS A 16 -0.36 11.99 -2.21
C CYS A 16 -1.73 12.32 -1.60
N ASP A 17 -1.87 12.16 -0.29
CA ASP A 17 -3.07 12.45 0.50
C ASP A 17 -4.35 11.70 0.08
N ARG A 18 -4.23 10.72 -0.84
CA ARG A 18 -5.35 9.87 -1.26
C ARG A 18 -5.73 8.87 -0.16
N GLY A 19 -7.03 8.71 0.06
CA GLY A 19 -7.57 7.66 0.91
C GLY A 19 -7.30 6.26 0.35
N TYR A 20 -6.79 5.35 1.17
CA TYR A 20 -6.48 3.98 0.77
C TYR A 20 -6.72 2.98 1.92
N ARG A 21 -6.91 1.71 1.54
CA ARG A 21 -6.96 0.57 2.47
C ARG A 21 -5.88 -0.42 2.05
N GLY A 22 -4.92 -0.69 2.92
CA GLY A 22 -3.84 -1.61 2.60
C GLY A 22 -3.01 -2.00 3.81
N PRO A 23 -2.11 -2.97 3.62
CA PRO A 23 -1.23 -3.46 4.69
C PRO A 23 -0.16 -2.42 5.07
N ASP A 24 0.23 -1.53 4.14
CA ASP A 24 1.22 -0.50 4.44
C ASP A 24 0.63 0.61 5.33
N PRO A 25 1.31 0.97 6.42
CA PRO A 25 0.77 1.93 7.35
C PRO A 25 0.85 3.40 6.92
N ARG A 26 1.61 3.72 5.86
CA ARG A 26 1.96 5.10 5.51
C ARG A 26 1.63 5.47 4.06
N ASN A 27 1.87 4.56 3.12
CA ASN A 27 1.79 4.85 1.70
C ASN A 27 0.81 3.94 0.97
N CYS A 28 0.05 4.52 0.03
CA CYS A 28 -0.77 3.75 -0.88
C CYS A 28 0.10 2.87 -1.81
N ARG A 29 -0.53 1.88 -2.43
CA ARG A 29 0.15 0.92 -3.32
C ARG A 29 0.94 1.63 -4.42
N ASP A 30 0.32 2.59 -5.12
CA ASP A 30 0.95 3.32 -6.22
C ASP A 30 2.22 4.04 -5.76
N CYS A 31 2.13 4.84 -4.68
CA CYS A 31 3.29 5.57 -4.15
C CYS A 31 4.38 4.61 -3.66
N ARG A 32 4.02 3.45 -3.11
CA ARG A 32 4.98 2.43 -2.68
C ARG A 32 5.66 1.73 -3.86
N GLU A 33 4.94 1.47 -4.94
CA GLU A 33 5.51 0.89 -6.16
C GLU A 33 6.43 1.90 -6.88
N LEU A 34 6.05 3.19 -6.91
CA LEU A 34 6.91 4.26 -7.43
C LEU A 34 8.20 4.46 -6.62
N ARG A 35 8.14 4.23 -5.31
CA ARG A 35 9.26 4.44 -4.39
C ARG A 35 10.12 3.19 -4.19
N GLN A 36 9.64 2.03 -4.64
CA GLN A 36 10.48 0.85 -4.67
C GLN A 36 11.58 1.11 -5.69
N PRO A 37 12.86 1.09 -5.28
CA PRO A 37 13.93 1.05 -6.26
C PRO A 37 13.65 -0.20 -7.07
N THR A 38 13.41 -0.03 -8.38
CA THR A 38 13.29 -1.16 -9.30
C THR A 38 14.43 -2.11 -8.99
N PRO A 39 14.19 -3.38 -8.61
CA PRO A 39 15.27 -4.33 -8.58
C PRO A 39 15.79 -4.36 -10.01
N THR A 40 17.00 -3.83 -10.19
CA THR A 40 17.72 -3.88 -11.46
C THR A 40 17.54 -5.28 -12.03
N ALA A 41 16.93 -5.35 -13.22
CA ALA A 41 16.83 -6.58 -13.99
C ALA A 41 18.25 -7.18 -14.05
N SER A 42 18.41 -8.36 -13.45
CA SER A 42 19.58 -9.21 -13.66
C SER A 42 19.42 -9.98 -14.96
#